data_AF-A0A0T6BD14-F1
#
_entry.id   AF-A0A0T6BD14-F1
#
_cell.length_a   1.000
_cell.length_b   1.000
_cell.length_c   1.000
_cell.angle_alpha   90.00
_cell.angle_beta   90.00
_cell.angle_gamma   90.00
#
_symmetry.space_group_name_H-M   'P 1'
#
loop_
_entity.id
_entity.type
_entity.pdbx_description
1 polymer ?
#
loop_
_entity_poly.entity_id
_entity_poly.type
_entity_poly.pdbx_seq_one_letter_code
_entity_poly.pdbx_strand_id
1 'polypeptide(L)'
;MMSISDSEEFNVKCFIEEVRKRPELWDSSHEEYKNREQRQNAWLDICSVFIQGFKEKETEEQLIGGRELQQKWKYIRDAYTRQVRLAALKGLGEGSNKYIYGKYLRFLNVSSMENKRRNWSPPSTSEVSASNNVKT
;
A
#
# COMPACT_ATOMS: atom_id res chain seq x y z
N MET A 1 -19.47 -13.31 -10.45
CA MET A 1 -18.10 -13.71 -10.85
C MET A 1 -17.88 -13.11 -12.22
N MET A 2 -16.96 -12.16 -12.36
CA MET A 2 -16.70 -11.53 -13.66
C MET A 2 -15.83 -12.49 -14.48
N SER A 3 -16.46 -13.05 -15.51
CA SER A 3 -15.81 -13.79 -16.59
C SER A 3 -14.87 -12.83 -17.31
N ILE A 4 -13.57 -13.01 -17.04
CA ILE A 4 -12.51 -12.50 -17.90
C ILE A 4 -12.44 -13.50 -19.05
N SER A 5 -12.96 -13.09 -20.20
CA SER A 5 -12.71 -13.80 -21.45
C SER A 5 -11.20 -13.90 -21.70
N ASP A 6 -10.80 -15.05 -22.21
CA ASP A 6 -9.47 -15.64 -22.29
C ASP A 6 -8.48 -14.91 -23.22
N SER A 7 -7.99 -13.72 -22.85
CA SER A 7 -6.82 -13.13 -23.51
C SER A 7 -6.00 -12.29 -22.54
N GLU A 8 -4.74 -12.69 -22.37
CA GLU A 8 -3.71 -12.16 -21.46
C GLU A 8 -4.02 -12.40 -19.97
N GLU A 9 -3.44 -13.46 -19.42
CA GLU A 9 -3.50 -13.82 -18.01
C GLU A 9 -3.03 -12.64 -17.14
N PHE A 10 -3.96 -11.94 -16.48
CA PHE A 10 -3.63 -10.80 -15.63
C PHE A 10 -2.62 -11.22 -14.55
N ASN A 11 -1.35 -10.84 -14.76
CA ASN A 11 -0.29 -11.24 -13.85
C ASN A 11 -0.25 -10.29 -12.64
N VAL A 12 -0.82 -10.75 -11.52
CA VAL A 12 -0.86 -10.00 -10.27
C VAL A 12 0.54 -9.57 -9.81
N LYS A 13 1.59 -10.35 -10.10
CA LYS A 13 2.97 -9.97 -9.75
C LYS A 13 3.43 -8.75 -10.57
N CYS A 14 3.21 -8.78 -11.89
CA CYS A 14 3.51 -7.64 -12.76
C CYS A 14 2.72 -6.40 -12.33
N PHE A 15 1.46 -6.57 -11.97
CA PHE A 15 0.62 -5.48 -11.47
C PHE A 15 1.17 -4.85 -10.18
N ILE A 16 1.59 -5.67 -9.22
CA ILE A 16 2.20 -5.18 -7.98
C ILE A 16 3.51 -4.43 -8.26
N GLU A 17 4.35 -4.92 -9.17
CA GLU A 17 5.59 -4.22 -9.53
C GLU A 17 5.33 -2.90 -10.26
N GLU A 18 4.33 -2.82 -11.14
CA GLU A 18 3.94 -1.56 -11.78
C GLU A 18 3.39 -0.53 -10.78
N VAL A 19 2.60 -0.96 -9.80
CA VAL A 19 2.16 -0.08 -8.70
C VAL A 19 3.34 0.33 -7.83
N ARG A 20 4.27 -0.59 -7.54
CA ARG A 20 5.46 -0.33 -6.71
C ARG A 20 6.32 0.79 -7.30
N LYS A 21 6.49 0.83 -8.63
CA LYS A 21 7.25 1.87 -9.35
C LYS A 21 6.67 3.28 -9.18
N ARG A 22 5.42 3.41 -8.74
CA ARG A 22 4.66 4.66 -8.64
C ARG A 22 4.35 4.97 -7.16
N PRO A 23 5.31 5.51 -6.39
CA PRO A 23 5.15 5.79 -4.95
C PRO A 23 3.98 6.71 -4.64
N GLU A 24 3.59 7.61 -5.55
CA GLU A 24 2.41 8.47 -5.44
C GLU A 24 1.10 7.70 -5.22
N LEU A 25 1.04 6.40 -5.55
CA LEU A 25 -0.14 5.55 -5.34
C LEU A 25 -0.23 4.91 -3.95
N TRP A 26 0.90 4.70 -3.27
CA TRP A 26 0.96 3.85 -2.09
C TRP A 26 1.76 4.41 -0.92
N ASP A 27 2.66 5.36 -1.16
CA ASP A 27 3.51 5.97 -0.15
C ASP A 27 2.90 7.29 0.34
N SER A 28 2.31 7.25 1.54
CA SER A 28 1.75 8.45 2.18
C SER A 28 2.77 9.52 2.54
N SER A 29 4.05 9.18 2.55
CA SER A 29 5.16 10.11 2.82
C SER A 29 5.64 10.80 1.56
N HIS A 30 5.29 10.30 0.37
CA HIS A 30 5.66 10.91 -0.90
C HIS A 30 4.90 12.21 -1.12
N GLU A 31 5.58 13.25 -1.60
CA GLU A 31 5.00 14.60 -1.79
C GLU A 31 3.80 14.56 -2.73
N GLU A 32 3.94 13.84 -3.85
CA GLU A 32 2.89 13.68 -4.85
C GLU A 32 1.74 12.75 -4.44
N TYR A 33 1.81 12.10 -3.27
CA TYR A 33 0.69 11.28 -2.77
C TYR A 33 -0.57 12.11 -2.52
N LYS A 34 -0.39 13.37 -2.12
CA LYS A 34 -1.51 14.32 -1.92
C LYS A 34 -1.98 14.93 -3.24
N ASN A 35 -1.15 14.86 -4.28
CA ASN A 35 -1.49 15.39 -5.59
C ASN A 35 -2.49 14.45 -6.28
N ARG A 36 -3.70 14.98 -6.55
CA ARG A 36 -4.75 14.20 -7.21
C ARG A 36 -4.42 13.93 -8.67
N GLU A 37 -3.80 14.88 -9.34
CA GLU A 37 -3.45 14.79 -10.76
C GLU A 37 -2.39 13.70 -10.99
N GLN A 38 -1.32 13.72 -10.20
CA GLN A 38 -0.25 12.73 -10.32
C GLN A 38 -0.75 11.31 -10.04
N ARG A 39 -1.61 11.13 -9.05
CA ARG A 39 -2.24 9.82 -8.81
C ARG A 39 -3.12 9.37 -9.96
N GLN A 40 -3.85 10.29 -10.58
CA GLN A 40 -4.67 9.97 -11.74
C GLN A 40 -3.78 9.56 -12.93
N ASN A 41 -2.73 10.32 -13.21
CA ASN A 41 -1.76 10.01 -14.28
C ASN A 41 -1.09 8.65 -14.05
N ALA A 42 -0.66 8.37 -12.82
CA ALA A 42 -0.09 7.09 -12.42
C ALA A 42 -1.06 5.91 -12.69
N TRP A 43 -2.35 6.09 -12.42
CA TRP A 43 -3.36 5.07 -12.76
C TRP A 43 -3.57 4.93 -14.26
N LEU A 44 -3.60 6.03 -15.02
CA LEU A 44 -3.74 5.99 -16.49
C LEU A 44 -2.55 5.27 -17.15
N ASP A 45 -1.34 5.45 -16.62
CA ASP A 45 -0.16 4.72 -17.09
C ASP A 45 -0.30 3.23 -16.84
N ILE A 46 -0.73 2.83 -15.64
CA ILE A 46 -0.98 1.41 -15.32
C ILE A 46 -2.09 0.87 -16.23
N CYS A 47 -3.18 1.60 -16.43
CA CYS A 47 -4.25 1.18 -17.34
C CYS A 47 -3.72 0.96 -18.77
N SER A 48 -2.85 1.84 -19.25
CA SER A 48 -2.25 1.71 -20.58
C SER A 48 -1.34 0.48 -20.73
N VAL A 49 -0.78 -0.02 -19.63
CA VAL A 49 0.04 -1.25 -19.61
C VAL A 49 -0.82 -2.51 -19.57
N PHE A 50 -1.93 -2.50 -18.81
CA PHE A 50 -2.76 -3.68 -18.58
C PHE A 50 -4.00 -3.79 -19.48
N ILE A 51 -4.39 -2.72 -20.15
CA ILE A 51 -5.56 -2.66 -21.02
C ILE A 51 -5.05 -2.36 -22.44
N GLN A 52 -5.09 -3.37 -23.30
CA GLN A 52 -4.72 -3.20 -24.70
C GLN A 52 -5.66 -2.20 -25.38
N GLY A 53 -5.10 -1.26 -26.15
CA GLY A 53 -5.88 -0.22 -26.80
C GLY A 53 -6.53 0.77 -25.83
N PHE A 54 -6.07 0.88 -24.57
CA PHE A 54 -6.66 1.79 -23.57
C PHE A 54 -6.89 3.21 -24.09
N LYS A 55 -5.93 3.75 -24.85
CA LYS A 55 -6.01 5.11 -25.42
C LYS A 55 -7.04 5.25 -26.55
N GLU A 56 -7.38 4.15 -27.21
CA GLU A 56 -8.34 4.09 -28.33
C GLU A 56 -9.77 3.78 -27.85
N LYS A 57 -9.90 3.33 -26.60
CA LYS A 57 -11.19 3.06 -25.96
C LYS A 57 -11.96 4.34 -25.66
N GLU A 58 -13.29 4.22 -25.60
CA GLU A 58 -14.16 5.31 -25.18
C GLU A 58 -13.90 5.71 -23.73
N THR A 59 -14.13 6.98 -23.40
CA THR A 59 -13.93 7.55 -22.06
C THR A 59 -14.62 6.71 -20.97
N GLU A 60 -15.82 6.18 -21.23
CA GLU A 60 -16.53 5.35 -20.26
C GLU A 60 -15.79 4.02 -19.99
N GLU A 61 -15.34 3.33 -21.03
CA GLU A 61 -14.58 2.08 -20.89
C GLU A 61 -13.24 2.31 -20.17
N GLN A 62 -12.56 3.43 -20.46
CA GLN A 62 -11.33 3.81 -19.77
C GLN A 62 -11.58 3.99 -18.27
N LEU A 63 -12.67 4.66 -17.92
CA LEU A 63 -13.06 4.88 -16.52
C LEU A 63 -13.42 3.56 -15.82
N ILE A 64 -14.10 2.63 -16.50
CA ILE A 64 -14.43 1.31 -15.95
C ILE A 64 -13.15 0.53 -15.68
N GLY A 65 -12.26 0.40 -16.67
CA GLY A 65 -11.00 -0.33 -16.52
C GLY A 65 -10.10 0.25 -15.42
N GLY A 66 -10.03 1.58 -15.32
CA GLY A 66 -9.30 2.25 -14.25
C GLY A 66 -9.87 1.96 -12.86
N ARG A 67 -11.20 1.98 -12.71
CA ARG A 67 -11.86 1.60 -11.44
C ARG A 67 -11.60 0.15 -11.07
N GLU A 68 -11.62 -0.77 -12.04
CA GLU A 68 -11.35 -2.19 -11.79
C GLU A 68 -9.93 -2.42 -11.27
N LEU A 69 -8.92 -1.77 -11.88
CA LEU A 69 -7.53 -1.88 -11.44
C LEU A 69 -7.33 -1.26 -10.04
N GLN A 70 -7.93 -0.11 -9.77
CA GLN A 70 -7.91 0.51 -8.45
C GLN A 70 -8.55 -0.39 -7.38
N GLN A 71 -9.72 -0.97 -7.69
CA GLN A 71 -10.43 -1.87 -6.80
C GLN A 71 -9.62 -3.15 -6.53
N LYS A 72 -8.94 -3.67 -7.55
CA LYS A 72 -8.06 -4.84 -7.45
C LYS A 72 -6.84 -4.55 -6.57
N TRP A 73 -6.20 -3.39 -6.74
CA TRP A 73 -5.12 -2.94 -5.86
C TRP A 73 -5.57 -2.83 -4.41
N LYS A 74 -6.73 -2.21 -4.17
CA LYS A 74 -7.32 -2.12 -2.83
C LYS A 74 -7.46 -3.50 -2.20
N TYR A 75 -8.02 -4.48 -2.91
CA TYR A 75 -8.18 -5.84 -2.39
C TYR A 75 -6.86 -6.53 -2.08
N ILE A 76 -5.85 -6.39 -2.95
CA ILE A 76 -4.50 -6.95 -2.74
C ILE A 76 -3.88 -6.35 -1.48
N ARG A 77 -3.90 -5.03 -1.35
CA ARG A 77 -3.35 -4.30 -0.20
C ARG A 77 -4.09 -4.65 1.09
N ASP A 78 -5.42 -4.73 1.07
CA ASP A 78 -6.23 -5.06 2.24
C ASP A 78 -5.96 -6.49 2.72
N ALA A 79 -5.88 -7.45 1.79
CA ALA A 79 -5.53 -8.83 2.09
C ALA A 79 -4.14 -8.94 2.75
N TYR A 80 -3.14 -8.25 2.17
CA TYR A 80 -1.79 -8.20 2.72
C TYR A 80 -1.76 -7.55 4.11
N THR A 81 -2.38 -6.38 4.27
CA THR A 81 -2.41 -5.62 5.53
C THR A 81 -3.07 -6.43 6.64
N ARG A 82 -4.15 -7.14 6.33
CA ARG A 82 -4.81 -8.05 7.29
C ARG A 82 -3.87 -9.15 7.75
N GLN A 83 -3.10 -9.76 6.83
CA GLN A 83 -2.14 -10.81 7.18
C GLN A 83 -0.99 -10.27 8.04
N VAL A 84 -0.45 -9.09 7.72
CA VAL A 84 0.59 -8.42 8.53
C VAL A 84 0.07 -8.13 9.94
N ARG A 85 -1.15 -7.62 10.07
CA ARG A 85 -1.78 -7.39 11.40
C ARG A 85 -1.97 -8.68 12.18
N LEU A 86 -2.44 -9.74 11.53
CA LEU A 86 -2.62 -11.06 12.16
C LEU A 86 -1.29 -11.66 12.62
N ALA A 87 -0.22 -11.50 11.85
CA ALA A 87 1.12 -11.92 12.24
C ALA A 87 1.60 -11.18 13.49
N ALA A 88 1.46 -9.85 13.51
CA ALA A 88 1.83 -9.02 14.65
C ALA A 88 1.06 -9.39 15.93
N LEU A 89 -0.26 -9.63 15.83
CA LEU A 89 -1.08 -10.05 16.98
C LEU A 89 -0.67 -11.42 17.54
N LYS A 90 -0.13 -12.31 16.69
CA LYS A 90 0.36 -13.63 17.08
C LYS A 90 1.82 -13.62 17.57
N GLY A 91 2.44 -12.44 17.67
CA GLY A 91 3.86 -12.32 18.02
C GLY A 91 4.80 -12.92 16.98
N LEU A 92 4.32 -13.16 15.76
CA LEU A 92 5.13 -13.68 14.68
C LEU A 92 5.93 -12.53 14.06
N GLY A 93 7.24 -12.75 13.87
CA GLY A 93 8.13 -11.74 13.30
C GLY A 93 7.77 -11.33 11.87
N GLU A 94 8.38 -10.24 11.39
CA GLU A 94 8.05 -9.55 10.13
C GLU A 94 8.20 -10.40 8.84
N GLY A 95 8.68 -11.64 8.95
CA GLY A 95 8.80 -12.62 7.87
C GLY A 95 7.71 -13.69 7.82
N SER A 96 6.77 -13.73 8.77
CA SER A 96 5.76 -14.80 8.85
C SER A 96 4.56 -14.63 7.91
N ASN A 97 4.62 -13.64 7.01
CA ASN A 97 3.50 -13.35 6.12
C ASN A 97 3.30 -14.49 5.12
N LYS A 98 2.19 -15.22 5.26
CA LYS A 98 1.83 -16.36 4.41
C LYS A 98 1.09 -15.95 3.12
N TYR A 99 0.90 -14.64 2.88
CA TYR A 99 0.28 -14.16 1.66
C TYR A 99 1.18 -14.48 0.46
N ILE A 100 0.59 -15.08 -0.58
CA ILE A 100 1.34 -15.56 -1.77
C ILE A 100 2.16 -14.45 -2.46
N TYR A 101 1.67 -13.21 -2.41
CA TYR A 101 2.39 -12.04 -2.93
C TYR A 101 3.11 -11.21 -1.86
N GLY A 102 3.26 -11.77 -0.65
CA GLY A 102 3.78 -11.04 0.52
C GLY A 102 5.18 -10.49 0.30
N LYS A 103 6.05 -11.23 -0.40
CA LYS A 103 7.40 -10.76 -0.75
C LYS A 103 7.42 -9.54 -1.66
N TYR A 104 6.44 -9.44 -2.57
CA TYR A 104 6.31 -8.31 -3.51
C TYR A 104 5.68 -7.09 -2.86
N LEU A 105 4.91 -7.27 -1.79
CA LEU A 105 4.19 -6.18 -1.10
C LEU A 105 4.94 -5.63 0.12
N ARG A 106 6.14 -6.15 0.41
CA ARG A 106 6.93 -5.73 1.58
C ARG A 106 7.27 -4.24 1.58
N PHE A 107 7.31 -3.58 0.41
CA PHE A 107 7.52 -2.14 0.31
C PHE A 107 6.44 -1.32 1.03
N LEU A 108 5.22 -1.86 1.18
CA LEU A 108 4.13 -1.22 1.92
C LEU A 108 4.36 -1.15 3.44
N ASN A 109 5.27 -1.96 3.98
CA ASN A 109 5.58 -1.90 5.41
C ASN A 109 6.30 -0.61 5.78
N VAL A 110 7.10 -0.04 4.87
CA VAL A 110 7.85 1.21 5.12
C VAL A 110 6.89 2.37 5.35
N SER A 111 5.88 2.51 4.49
CA SER A 111 4.84 3.55 4.66
C SER A 111 3.97 3.31 5.90
N SER A 112 3.67 2.05 6.23
CA SER A 112 2.93 1.71 7.46
C SER A 112 3.75 1.95 8.74
N MET A 113 5.07 1.82 8.71
CA MET A 113 5.96 2.05 9.86
C MET A 113 6.18 3.54 10.13
N GLU A 114 6.35 4.35 9.09
CA GLU A 114 6.43 5.83 9.22
C GLU A 114 5.15 6.40 9.84
N ASN A 115 3.98 5.88 9.45
CA ASN A 115 2.70 6.31 10.00
C ASN A 115 2.53 5.93 11.49
N LYS A 116 3.13 4.82 11.94
CA LYS A 116 3.19 4.49 13.38
C LYS A 116 4.14 5.41 14.14
N ARG A 117 5.26 5.82 13.55
CA ARG A 117 6.20 6.78 14.17
C ARG A 117 5.57 8.16 14.34
N ARG A 118 4.81 8.63 13.35
CA ARG A 118 4.08 9.92 13.44
C ARG A 118 2.97 9.91 14.48
N ASN A 119 2.31 8.78 14.70
CA ASN A 119 1.20 8.66 15.67
C ASN A 119 1.65 8.17 17.06
N TRP A 120 2.93 7.81 17.24
CA TRP A 120 3.48 7.42 18.53
C TRP A 120 4.02 8.66 19.25
N SER A 121 3.23 9.20 20.18
CA SER A 121 3.76 10.10 21.20
C SER A 121 4.51 9.23 22.23
N PRO A 122 5.81 9.46 22.49
CA PRO A 122 6.46 8.80 23.61
C PRO A 122 5.72 9.17 24.91
N PRO A 123 5.51 8.23 25.85
CA PRO A 123 5.03 8.60 27.17
C PRO A 123 6.03 9.60 27.75
N SER A 124 5.54 10.78 28.11
CA SER A 124 6.36 11.82 28.73
C SER A 124 6.93 11.26 30.03
N THR A 125 8.20 10.85 30.03
CA THR A 125 8.94 10.52 31.24
C THR A 125 9.28 11.82 31.96
N SER A 126 8.34 12.30 32.75
CA SER A 126 8.58 13.27 33.82
C SER A 126 7.90 12.76 35.06
N GLU A 127 8.60 11.89 35.79
CA GLU A 127 8.57 11.81 37.26
C GLU A 127 9.56 10.73 37.72
N VAL A 128 10.85 11.04 37.63
CA VAL A 128 11.83 10.49 38.57
C VAL A 128 12.54 11.68 39.19
N SER A 129 11.81 12.39 40.07
CA SER A 129 12.44 13.32 41.01
C SER A 129 12.94 12.48 42.18
N ALA A 130 14.22 12.10 42.11
CA ALA A 130 14.96 11.52 43.21
C ALA A 130 14.99 12.51 44.38
N SER A 131 14.23 12.22 45.44
CA SER A 131 14.35 12.88 46.73
C SER A 131 15.53 12.28 47.49
N ASN A 132 16.73 12.82 47.25
CA ASN A 132 17.85 12.68 48.18
C ASN A 132 18.24 14.07 48.66
N ASN A 133 17.71 14.48 49.82
CA ASN A 133 18.20 15.65 50.54
C ASN A 133 19.01 15.18 51.74
N VAL A 134 20.33 15.34 51.62
CA VAL A 134 21.27 15.41 52.74
C VAL A 134 21.02 16.71 53.50
N LYS A 135 20.81 16.67 54.82
CA LYS A 135 21.31 17.74 55.70
C LYS A 135 21.48 17.28 57.15
N THR A 136 22.76 17.28 57.54
CA THR A 136 23.41 17.60 58.83
C THR A 136 22.93 16.91 60.11
#